data_AF-A0A8S3JHE6-F1
#
_entry.id   AF-A0A8S3JHE6-F1
#
_cell.length_a   1.000
_cell.length_b   1.000
_cell.length_c   1.000
_cell.angle_alpha   90.00
_cell.angle_beta   90.00
_cell.angle_gamma   90.00
#
_symmetry.space_group_name_H-M   'P 1'
#
loop_
_entity.id
_entity.type
_entity.pdbx_description
1 polymer ?
#
loop_
_entity_poly.entity_id
_entity_poly.type
_entity_poly.pdbx_seq_one_letter_code
_entity_poly.pdbx_strand_id
1 'polypeptide(L)'
;KCTNKRTFFISSGGLGKSVIPKIHELPQVYAIYIYCADVIFHQEWASKFSKIRVVCNDDDKVLLPQLAVDVAQANVDWGNALVTEGNRAAAKEKFEKALANLTKYARNPDENMIHQIIRKLDELK
;
A
#
# COMPACT_ATOMS: atom_id res chain seq x y z
N LYS A 1 -10.62 -17.86 13.20
CA LYS A 1 -11.07 -17.17 11.97
C LYS A 1 -10.23 -15.91 11.80
N CYS A 2 -9.44 -15.77 10.72
CA CYS A 2 -8.64 -14.56 10.46
C CYS A 2 -9.50 -13.54 9.69
N THR A 3 -10.18 -12.61 10.37
CA THR A 3 -11.07 -11.63 9.71
C THR A 3 -10.46 -10.24 9.52
N ASN A 4 -9.30 -9.94 10.11
CA ASN A 4 -8.76 -8.56 10.13
C ASN A 4 -7.42 -8.39 9.37
N LYS A 5 -6.99 -9.41 8.62
CA LYS A 5 -5.73 -9.34 7.87
C LYS A 5 -6.01 -8.79 6.47
N ARG A 6 -5.35 -7.69 6.12
CA ARG A 6 -5.32 -7.15 4.75
C ARG A 6 -4.05 -7.61 4.04
N THR A 7 -4.12 -7.73 2.72
CA THR A 7 -3.06 -8.30 1.88
C THR A 7 -2.74 -7.35 0.73
N PHE A 8 -1.45 -7.09 0.54
CA PHE A 8 -0.90 -6.56 -0.70
C PHE A 8 -0.57 -7.74 -1.61
N PHE A 9 -1.04 -7.71 -2.85
CA PHE A 9 -0.86 -8.81 -3.79
C PHE A 9 0.04 -8.40 -4.95
N ILE A 10 1.18 -9.06 -5.11
CA ILE A 10 2.11 -8.83 -6.22
C ILE A 10 2.07 -10.06 -7.13
N SER A 11 1.91 -9.86 -8.44
CA SER A 11 1.80 -10.96 -9.40
C SER A 11 2.42 -10.63 -10.74
N SER A 12 2.70 -11.66 -11.53
CA SER A 12 3.04 -11.49 -12.95
C SER A 12 1.80 -11.14 -13.77
N GLY A 13 1.99 -10.60 -14.99
CA GLY A 13 0.88 -10.24 -15.88
C GLY A 13 -0.02 -11.42 -16.24
N GLY A 14 0.57 -12.55 -16.64
CA GLY A 14 -0.17 -13.76 -17.02
C GLY A 14 -0.92 -14.40 -15.85
N LEU A 15 -0.25 -14.59 -14.71
CA LEU A 15 -0.89 -15.11 -13.50
C LEU A 15 -1.98 -14.14 -13.01
N GLY A 16 -1.68 -12.85 -13.00
CA GLY A 16 -2.58 -11.78 -12.64
C GLY A 16 -3.89 -11.82 -13.44
N LYS A 17 -3.81 -11.99 -14.76
CA LYS A 17 -4.98 -12.15 -15.65
C LYS A 17 -5.93 -13.26 -15.20
N SER A 18 -5.40 -14.35 -14.66
CA SER A 18 -6.21 -15.50 -14.22
C SER A 18 -6.76 -15.37 -12.78
N VAL A 19 -6.01 -14.72 -11.89
CA VAL A 19 -6.30 -14.70 -10.45
C VAL A 19 -7.08 -13.45 -10.05
N ILE A 20 -6.70 -12.28 -10.55
CA ILE A 20 -7.23 -10.99 -10.10
C ILE A 20 -8.74 -10.84 -10.31
N PRO A 21 -9.35 -11.30 -11.43
CA PRO A 21 -10.81 -11.28 -11.58
C PRO A 21 -11.57 -12.01 -10.47
N LYS A 22 -10.93 -12.93 -9.75
CA LYS A 22 -11.55 -13.72 -8.67
C LYS A 22 -11.38 -13.08 -7.29
N ILE A 23 -10.42 -12.18 -7.12
CA ILE A 23 -10.01 -11.67 -5.80
C ILE A 23 -10.10 -10.14 -5.67
N HIS A 24 -10.23 -9.38 -6.75
CA HIS A 24 -10.14 -7.91 -6.67
C HIS A 24 -11.23 -7.28 -5.79
N GLU A 25 -12.42 -7.86 -5.73
CA GLU A 25 -13.50 -7.36 -4.87
C GLU A 25 -13.35 -7.74 -3.39
N LEU A 26 -12.47 -8.69 -3.06
CA LEU A 26 -12.30 -9.14 -1.69
C LEU A 26 -11.82 -7.99 -0.78
N PRO A 27 -12.51 -7.68 0.33
CA PRO A 27 -12.11 -6.61 1.25
C PRO A 27 -10.71 -6.78 1.84
N GLN A 28 -10.25 -8.03 1.95
CA GLN A 28 -8.91 -8.37 2.43
C GLN A 28 -7.82 -7.91 1.45
N VAL A 29 -8.12 -7.81 0.15
CA VAL A 29 -7.16 -7.29 -0.83
C VAL A 29 -7.12 -5.77 -0.72
N TYR A 30 -6.00 -5.24 -0.25
CA TYR A 30 -5.76 -3.80 -0.09
C TYR A 30 -5.39 -3.17 -1.43
N ALA A 31 -4.34 -3.68 -2.06
CA ALA A 31 -3.80 -3.21 -3.32
C ALA A 31 -3.13 -4.35 -4.08
N ILE A 32 -3.05 -4.20 -5.39
CA ILE A 32 -2.51 -5.17 -6.32
C ILE A 32 -1.42 -4.50 -7.18
N TYR A 33 -0.33 -5.21 -7.41
CA TYR A 33 0.81 -4.76 -8.22
C TYR A 33 1.13 -5.82 -9.27
N ILE A 34 1.26 -5.41 -10.53
CA ILE A 34 1.62 -6.30 -11.63
C ILE A 34 3.05 -6.01 -12.05
N TYR A 35 3.92 -7.00 -11.90
CA TYR A 35 5.28 -6.96 -12.43
C TYR A 35 5.38 -7.84 -13.68
N CYS A 36 5.56 -7.27 -14.86
CA CYS A 36 5.61 -8.01 -16.10
C CYS A 36 6.44 -7.33 -17.18
N ALA A 37 7.08 -8.13 -18.05
CA ALA A 37 7.85 -7.62 -19.18
C ALA A 37 6.98 -6.85 -20.19
N ASP A 38 5.77 -7.35 -20.49
CA ASP A 38 4.84 -6.74 -21.44
C ASP A 38 3.82 -5.85 -20.71
N VAL A 39 4.27 -4.65 -20.34
CA VAL A 39 3.49 -3.66 -19.58
C VAL A 39 2.29 -3.17 -20.39
N ILE A 40 2.47 -2.84 -21.67
CA ILE A 40 1.43 -2.25 -22.52
C ILE A 40 0.24 -3.21 -22.63
N PHE A 41 0.50 -4.49 -22.94
CA PHE A 41 -0.55 -5.50 -23.09
C PHE A 41 -1.33 -5.78 -21.80
N HIS A 42 -0.67 -5.68 -20.63
CA HIS A 42 -1.33 -5.91 -19.35
C HIS A 42 -1.95 -4.65 -18.75
N GLN A 43 -1.51 -3.46 -19.14
CA GLN A 43 -2.05 -2.19 -18.66
C GLN A 43 -3.52 -2.00 -19.06
N GLU A 44 -3.88 -2.33 -20.30
CA GLU A 44 -5.26 -2.22 -20.78
C GLU A 44 -6.20 -3.12 -19.96
N TRP A 45 -5.80 -4.37 -19.72
CA TRP A 45 -6.55 -5.30 -18.88
C TRP A 45 -6.61 -4.82 -17.42
N ALA A 46 -5.49 -4.35 -16.89
CA ALA A 46 -5.38 -3.92 -15.49
C ALA A 46 -6.23 -2.70 -15.17
N SER A 47 -6.41 -1.78 -16.13
CA SER A 47 -7.20 -0.55 -15.97
C SER A 47 -8.66 -0.80 -15.55
N LYS A 48 -9.16 -2.03 -15.72
CA LYS A 48 -10.51 -2.46 -15.35
C LYS A 48 -10.68 -2.71 -13.85
N PHE A 49 -9.59 -2.74 -13.08
CA PHE A 49 -9.60 -3.11 -11.66
C PHE A 49 -9.09 -1.97 -10.79
N SER A 50 -9.96 -1.40 -9.96
CA SER A 50 -9.66 -0.23 -9.12
C SER A 50 -8.55 -0.44 -8.09
N LYS A 51 -8.30 -1.69 -7.68
CA LYS A 51 -7.26 -2.04 -6.71
C LYS A 51 -5.89 -2.30 -7.34
N ILE A 52 -5.78 -2.34 -8.67
CA ILE A 52 -4.46 -2.40 -9.31
C ILE A 52 -3.84 -1.01 -9.25
N ARG A 53 -2.73 -0.90 -8.54
CA ARG A 53 -2.00 0.36 -8.38
C ARG A 53 -1.07 0.62 -9.54
N VAL A 54 -0.40 -0.42 -10.03
CA VAL A 54 0.59 -0.28 -11.09
C VAL A 54 0.79 -1.58 -11.87
N VAL A 55 1.11 -1.42 -13.15
CA VAL A 55 1.70 -2.43 -14.01
C VAL A 55 3.07 -1.92 -14.45
N CYS A 56 4.14 -2.67 -14.20
CA CYS A 56 5.50 -2.21 -14.48
C CYS A 56 6.45 -3.37 -14.76
N ASN A 57 7.61 -3.07 -15.31
CA ASN A 57 8.74 -3.99 -15.50
C ASN A 57 10.00 -3.56 -14.72
N ASP A 58 9.89 -2.50 -13.91
CA ASP A 58 10.97 -1.94 -13.10
C ASP A 58 10.50 -1.91 -11.63
N ASP A 59 11.03 -2.81 -10.82
CA ASP A 59 10.66 -2.96 -9.42
C ASP A 59 11.32 -1.88 -8.55
N ASP A 60 12.58 -1.55 -8.80
CA ASP A 60 13.34 -0.56 -8.05
C ASP A 60 12.76 0.85 -8.18
N LYS A 61 12.37 1.27 -9.39
CA LYS A 61 11.95 2.66 -9.66
C LYS A 61 10.45 2.87 -9.62
N VAL A 62 9.66 1.80 -9.69
CA VAL A 62 8.19 1.89 -9.80
C VAL A 62 7.49 1.05 -8.75
N LEU A 63 7.69 -0.27 -8.74
CA LEU A 63 6.92 -1.16 -7.86
C LEU A 63 7.19 -0.89 -6.38
N LEU A 64 8.46 -0.94 -5.96
CA LEU A 64 8.85 -0.79 -4.56
C LEU A 64 8.51 0.61 -4.02
N PRO A 65 8.77 1.71 -4.74
CA PRO A 65 8.33 3.04 -4.30
C PRO A 65 6.81 3.14 -4.13
N GLN A 66 6.02 2.60 -5.07
CA GLN A 66 4.55 2.65 -4.97
C GLN A 66 4.05 1.78 -3.81
N LEU A 67 4.61 0.58 -3.63
CA LEU A 67 4.30 -0.29 -2.51
C LEU A 67 4.62 0.38 -1.17
N ALA A 68 5.76 1.08 -1.07
CA ALA A 68 6.15 1.80 0.15
C ALA A 68 5.11 2.86 0.54
N VAL A 69 4.58 3.61 -0.44
CA VAL A 69 3.51 4.60 -0.20
C VAL A 69 2.23 3.92 0.30
N ASP A 70 1.79 2.83 -0.35
CA ASP A 70 0.58 2.12 0.06
C ASP A 70 0.75 1.43 1.44
N VAL A 71 1.94 0.91 1.76
CA VAL A 71 2.29 0.37 3.09
C VAL A 71 2.29 1.47 4.14
N ALA A 72 2.80 2.67 3.81
CA ALA A 72 2.73 3.82 4.70
C ALA A 72 1.27 4.19 4.99
N GLN A 73 0.42 4.25 3.97
CA GLN A 73 -1.01 4.57 4.14
C GLN A 73 -1.71 3.53 5.01
N ALA A 74 -1.46 2.24 4.78
CA ALA A 74 -2.05 1.19 5.62
C ALA A 74 -1.60 1.28 7.08
N ASN A 75 -0.36 1.69 7.35
CA ASN A 75 0.10 1.95 8.72
C ASN A 75 -0.58 3.20 9.30
N VAL A 76 -0.82 4.25 8.52
CA VAL A 76 -1.60 5.43 8.98
C VAL A 76 -3.02 5.02 9.36
N ASP A 77 -3.70 4.26 8.50
CA ASP A 77 -5.06 3.77 8.78
C ASP A 77 -5.12 2.95 10.07
N TRP A 78 -4.14 2.05 10.26
CA TRP A 78 -4.04 1.25 11.47
C TRP A 78 -3.71 2.11 12.71
N GLY A 79 -2.78 3.05 12.59
CA GLY A 79 -2.47 3.99 13.66
C GLY A 79 -3.69 4.77 14.12
N ASN A 80 -4.50 5.28 13.18
CA ASN A 80 -5.74 5.99 13.49
C ASN A 80 -6.77 5.12 14.24
N ALA A 81 -6.91 3.86 13.84
CA ALA A 81 -7.77 2.91 14.55
C ALA A 81 -7.28 2.68 16.00
N LEU A 82 -5.98 2.50 16.19
CA LEU A 82 -5.37 2.31 17.51
C LEU A 82 -5.51 3.54 18.42
N VAL A 83 -5.46 4.75 17.85
CA VAL A 83 -5.77 5.98 18.62
C VAL A 83 -7.21 5.95 19.13
N THR A 84 -8.16 5.54 18.28
CA THR A 84 -9.58 5.43 18.63
C THR A 84 -9.81 4.40 19.74
N GLU A 85 -9.03 3.32 19.75
CA GLU A 85 -9.03 2.28 20.78
C GLU A 85 -8.28 2.69 22.08
N GLY A 86 -7.66 3.88 22.11
CA GLY A 86 -6.87 4.35 23.25
C GLY A 86 -5.46 3.74 23.35
N ASN A 87 -5.06 2.89 22.40
CA ASN A 87 -3.74 2.26 22.36
C ASN A 87 -2.69 3.18 21.70
N ARG A 88 -2.36 4.27 22.39
CA ARG A 88 -1.47 5.33 21.90
C ARG A 88 -0.06 4.83 21.57
N ALA A 89 0.48 3.91 22.37
CA ALA A 89 1.82 3.37 22.15
C ALA A 89 1.92 2.57 20.84
N ALA A 90 0.95 1.67 20.58
CA ALA A 90 0.91 0.93 19.33
C ALA A 90 0.60 1.85 18.13
N ALA A 91 -0.24 2.87 18.31
CA ALA A 91 -0.51 3.86 17.26
C ALA A 91 0.76 4.61 16.84
N LYS A 92 1.58 5.04 17.81
CA LYS A 92 2.87 5.68 17.57
C LYS A 92 3.79 4.80 16.72
N GLU A 93 3.91 3.52 17.06
CA GLU A 93 4.72 2.55 16.29
C GLU A 93 4.27 2.48 14.82
N LYS A 94 2.96 2.54 14.56
CA LYS A 94 2.45 2.55 13.18
C LYS A 94 2.81 3.84 12.43
N PHE A 95 2.66 5.00 13.06
CA PHE A 95 3.03 6.25 12.42
C PHE A 95 4.55 6.36 12.18
N GLU A 96 5.38 5.85 13.07
CA GLU A 96 6.84 5.74 12.86
C GLU A 96 7.17 4.84 11.66
N LYS A 97 6.52 3.68 11.55
CA LYS A 97 6.65 2.79 10.39
C LYS A 97 6.18 3.45 9.10
N ALA A 98 5.08 4.20 9.13
CA ALA A 98 4.60 4.94 7.97
C ALA A 98 5.64 5.97 7.50
N LEU A 99 6.15 6.77 8.44
CA LEU A 99 7.17 7.78 8.15
C LEU A 99 8.44 7.16 7.58
N ALA A 100 8.92 6.06 8.16
CA ALA A 100 10.10 5.35 7.69
C ALA A 100 9.93 4.80 6.26
N ASN A 101 8.74 4.32 5.90
CA ASN A 101 8.48 3.85 4.53
C ASN A 101 8.54 5.00 3.52
N LEU A 102 7.93 6.14 3.86
CA LEU A 102 7.93 7.31 2.98
C LEU A 102 9.32 7.92 2.81
N THR A 103 10.10 8.06 3.89
CA THR A 103 11.40 8.75 3.81
C THR A 103 12.51 7.87 3.25
N LYS A 104 12.42 6.54 3.40
CA LYS A 104 13.48 5.62 2.97
C LYS A 104 13.24 5.00 1.60
N TYR A 105 12.00 4.68 1.25
CA TYR A 105 11.69 3.84 0.08
C TYR A 105 10.80 4.51 -0.95
N ALA A 106 9.96 5.48 -0.56
CA ALA A 106 9.18 6.22 -1.53
C ALA A 106 10.09 7.18 -2.31
N ARG A 107 9.92 7.22 -3.63
CA ARG A 107 10.76 8.05 -4.51
C ARG A 107 10.38 9.53 -4.42
N ASN A 108 9.07 9.81 -4.46
CA ASN A 108 8.48 11.15 -4.37
C ASN A 108 7.22 11.08 -3.50
N PRO A 109 7.35 10.90 -2.17
CA PRO A 109 6.20 10.84 -1.29
C PRO A 109 5.43 12.17 -1.27
N ASP A 110 4.11 12.11 -1.07
CA ASP A 110 3.31 13.30 -0.83
C ASP A 110 3.75 13.97 0.49
N GLU A 111 4.28 15.19 0.38
CA GLU A 111 4.74 15.98 1.53
C GLU A 111 3.61 16.23 2.55
N ASN A 112 2.37 16.37 2.08
CA ASN A 112 1.23 16.54 2.96
C ASN A 112 1.02 15.28 3.85
N MET A 113 1.18 14.10 3.27
CA MET A 113 1.10 12.84 4.03
C MET A 113 2.19 12.78 5.11
N ILE A 114 3.41 13.19 4.78
CA ILE A 114 4.53 13.27 5.74
C ILE A 114 4.18 14.24 6.89
N HIS A 115 3.74 15.46 6.56
CA HIS A 115 3.37 16.45 7.57
C HIS A 115 2.23 15.97 8.47
N GLN A 116 1.23 15.28 7.92
CA GLN A 116 0.15 14.70 8.71
C GLN A 116 0.65 13.62 9.67
N ILE A 117 1.59 12.77 9.23
CA ILE A 117 2.18 11.73 10.08
C ILE A 117 2.99 12.35 11.22
N ILE A 118 3.81 13.38 10.92
CA ILE A 118 4.60 14.09 11.93
C ILE A 118 3.68 14.71 12.98
N ARG A 119 2.62 15.42 12.55
CA ARG A 119 1.63 15.99 13.47
C ARG A 119 1.01 14.92 14.37
N LYS A 120 0.61 13.78 13.81
CA LYS A 120 0.05 12.65 14.57
C LYS A 120 1.05 12.08 15.58
N LEU A 121 2.35 12.03 15.25
CA LEU A 121 3.39 11.60 16.19
C LEU A 121 3.56 12.60 17.34
N ASP A 122 3.49 13.90 17.05
CA ASP A 122 3.57 14.94 18.06
C ASP A 122 2.37 14.91 19.01
N GLU A 123 1.16 14.67 18.49
CA GLU A 123 -0.07 14.49 19.26
C GLU A 123 -0.03 13.28 20.20
N LEU A 124 0.86 12.31 19.96
CA LEU A 124 1.04 11.09 20.74
C LEU A 124 2.22 11.11 21.72
N LYS A 125 2.98 12.22 21.77
CA LYS A 125 3.96 12.47 22.83
C LYS A 125 3.25 12.71 24.17
#